data_AF-A0A9D4LIK5-F1
#
_entry.id   AF-A0A9D4LIK5-F1
#
_cell.length_a   1.000
_cell.length_b   1.000
_cell.length_c   1.000
_cell.angle_alpha   90.00
_cell.angle_beta   90.00
_cell.angle_gamma   90.00
#
_symmetry.space_group_name_H-M   'P 1'
#
loop_
_entity.id
_entity.type
_entity.pdbx_description
1 polymer ?
#
loop_
_entity_poly.entity_id
_entity_poly.type
_entity_poly.pdbx_seq_one_letter_code
_entity_poly.pdbx_strand_id
1 'polypeptide(L)' 'MTLTSRSELQDLTNRLCETARAYGIEVSTEKSKIMVNSTTKTSVDITIYGEKLEEVTSFNY' A
#
# COMPACT_ATOMS: atom_id res chain seq x y z
N MET A 1 3.45 15.24 13.93
CA MET A 1 2.72 14.82 12.72
C MET A 1 3.75 14.67 11.61
N THR A 2 4.41 13.52 11.52
CA THR A 2 5.59 13.34 10.65
C THR A 2 5.14 12.83 9.28
N LEU A 3 5.21 13.72 8.28
CA LEU A 3 4.96 13.46 6.85
C LEU A 3 5.88 12.38 6.24
N THR A 4 6.90 11.92 6.98
CA THR A 4 7.84 10.88 6.59
C THR A 4 7.16 9.53 6.38
N SER A 5 6.24 9.09 7.25
CA SER A 5 5.74 7.70 7.20
C SER A 5 4.93 7.35 5.94
N ARG A 6 4.17 8.30 5.38
CA ARG A 6 3.35 8.05 4.18
C ARG A 6 4.19 8.00 2.91
N SER A 7 5.12 8.95 2.76
CA SER A 7 5.97 9.03 1.57
C SER A 7 6.93 7.84 1.52
N GLU A 8 7.47 7.44 2.67
CA GLU A 8 8.31 6.23 2.81
C GLU A 8 7.51 4.96 2.48
N LEU A 9 6.26 4.86 2.93
CA LEU A 9 5.41 3.71 2.61
C LEU A 9 5.10 3.63 1.10
N GLN A 10 4.78 4.77 0.47
CA GLN A 10 4.55 4.81 -0.98
C GLN A 10 5.82 4.44 -1.77
N ASP A 11 6.99 4.94 -1.36
CA ASP A 11 8.27 4.60 -1.98
C ASP A 11 8.56 3.10 -1.88
N LEU A 12 8.36 2.51 -0.70
CA LEU A 12 8.53 1.08 -0.48
C LEU A 12 7.56 0.26 -1.35
N THR A 13 6.29 0.66 -1.43
CA THR A 13 5.30 0.01 -2.30
C THR A 13 5.70 0.08 -3.77
N ASN A 14 6.20 1.23 -4.23
CA ASN A 14 6.68 1.40 -5.61
C ASN A 14 7.84 0.46 -5.90
N ARG A 15 8.86 0.45 -5.01
CA ARG A 15 10.04 -0.42 -5.15
C ARG A 15 9.68 -1.90 -5.15
N LEU A 16 8.71 -2.31 -4.33
CA LEU A 16 8.20 -3.68 -4.32
C LEU A 16 7.57 -4.03 -5.68
N CYS A 17 6.71 -3.16 -6.22
CA CYS A 17 6.03 -3.41 -7.49
C CYS A 17 7.00 -3.42 -8.67
N GLU A 18 7.98 -2.51 -8.68
CA GLU A 18 9.05 -2.48 -9.69
C GLU A 18 9.90 -3.74 -9.64
N THR A 19 10.30 -4.17 -8.45
CA THR A 19 11.08 -5.40 -8.26
C THR A 19 10.27 -6.63 -8.69
N ALA A 20 9.01 -6.74 -8.26
CA ALA A 20 8.13 -7.84 -8.66
C ALA A 20 8.03 -7.94 -10.18
N ARG A 21 7.80 -6.81 -10.87
CA ARG A 21 7.75 -6.73 -12.33
C ARG A 21 9.07 -7.14 -12.99
N ALA A 22 10.22 -6.73 -12.44
CA ALA A 22 11.53 -7.12 -12.95
C ALA A 22 11.75 -8.65 -12.94
N TYR A 23 11.09 -9.36 -12.02
CA TYR A 23 11.09 -10.82 -11.93
C TYR A 23 9.89 -11.49 -12.63
N GLY A 24 9.04 -10.75 -13.35
CA GLY A 24 7.85 -11.29 -14.00
C GLY A 24 6.70 -11.62 -13.04
N ILE A 25 6.72 -11.07 -11.83
CA ILE A 25 5.65 -11.22 -10.82
C ILE A 25 4.69 -10.05 -10.95
N GLU A 26 3.42 -10.35 -11.12
CA GLU A 26 2.35 -9.35 -11.15
C GLU A 26 1.76 -9.12 -9.75
N VAL A 27 1.78 -7.87 -9.32
CA VAL A 27 1.05 -7.43 -8.12
C VAL A 27 -0.34 -6.97 -8.54
N SER A 28 -1.38 -7.72 -8.18
CA SER A 28 -2.77 -7.37 -8.49
C SER A 28 -3.26 -6.27 -7.54
N THR A 29 -3.63 -5.11 -8.11
CA THR A 29 -4.23 -3.98 -7.38
C THR A 29 -5.55 -4.38 -6.71
N GLU A 30 -6.42 -5.08 -7.43
CA GLU A 30 -7.73 -5.54 -6.94
C GLU A 30 -7.66 -6.46 -5.72
N LYS A 31 -6.60 -7.26 -5.61
CA LYS A 31 -6.38 -8.19 -4.49
C LYS A 31 -5.55 -7.57 -3.36
N SER A 32 -4.95 -6.40 -3.59
CA SER A 32 -4.10 -5.71 -2.64
C SER A 32 -4.94 -4.74 -1.80
N LYS A 33 -4.75 -4.76 -0.49
CA LYS A 33 -5.49 -3.90 0.45
C LYS A 33 -4.54 -3.34 1.49
N ILE A 34 -4.90 -2.19 2.06
CA ILE A 34 -4.16 -1.55 3.15
C ILE A 34 -4.92 -1.79 4.44
N MET A 35 -4.21 -2.14 5.50
CA MET A 35 -4.76 -2.13 6.85
C MET A 35 -3.96 -1.15 7.70
N VAL A 36 -4.64 -0.19 8.30
CA VAL A 36 -4.01 0.82 9.18
C VAL A 36 -4.22 0.38 10.62
N ASN A 37 -3.13 -0.03 11.28
CA ASN A 37 -3.13 -0.31 12.71
C ASN A 37 -2.70 0.94 13.47
N SER A 38 -3.66 1.83 13.76
CA SER A 38 -3.42 3.06 14.52
C SER A 38 -4.52 3.29 15.56
N THR A 39 -4.14 3.79 16.73
CA THR A 39 -5.08 4.22 17.78
C THR A 39 -5.77 5.55 17.44
N THR A 40 -5.23 6.28 16.46
CA THR A 40 -5.81 7.52 15.93
C THR A 40 -6.22 7.33 14.47
N LYS A 41 -7.40 7.84 14.10
CA LYS A 41 -7.92 7.74 12.73
C LYS A 41 -6.95 8.44 11.77
N THR A 42 -6.23 7.64 11.00
CA THR A 42 -5.23 8.09 10.04
C THR A 42 -5.62 7.48 8.70
N SER A 43 -5.91 8.32 7.71
CA SER A 43 -6.15 7.85 6.35
C SER A 43 -4.83 7.76 5.61
N VAL A 44 -4.60 6.64 4.94
CA VAL A 44 -3.39 6.43 4.13
C VAL A 44 -3.83 6.26 2.67
N ASP A 45 -3.43 7.18 1.79
CA ASP A 45 -3.59 6.98 0.36
C ASP A 45 -2.28 6.43 -0.22
N ILE A 46 -2.17 5.09 -0.27
CA ILE A 46 -1.15 4.39 -1.06
C ILE A 46 -1.78 3.94 -2.37
N THR A 47 -0.98 4.03 -3.43
CA THR A 47 -1.35 3.62 -4.77
C THR A 47 -0.43 2.53 -5.27
N ILE A 48 -0.98 1.62 -6.09
CA ILE A 48 -0.22 0.69 -6.92
C ILE A 48 -0.64 0.97 -8.37
N TYR A 49 0.32 1.22 -9.25
CA TYR A 49 0.06 1.54 -10.67
C TYR A 49 -0.91 2.71 -10.91
N GLY A 50 -0.96 3.67 -9.98
CA GLY A 50 -1.87 4.81 -10.03
C GLY A 50 -3.27 4.52 -9.46
N GLU A 51 -3.58 3.27 -9.13
CA GLU A 51 -4.84 2.89 -8.48
C GLU A 51 -4.69 2.95 -6.96
N LYS A 52 -5.61 3.64 -6.29
CA LYS A 52 -5.65 3.71 -4.82
C LYS A 52 -6.12 2.37 -4.27
N LEU A 53 -5.37 1.82 -3.32
CA LEU A 53 -5.76 0.58 -2.66
C LEU A 53 -6.91 0.79 -1.68
N GLU A 54 -7.76 -0.22 -1.55
CA GLU A 54 -8.84 -0.26 -0.56
C GLU A 54 -8.24 -0.32 0.86
N GLU A 55 -8.71 0.55 1.76
CA GLU A 55 -8.39 0.48 3.19
C GLU A 55 -9.41 -0.42 3.90
N VAL A 56 -8.94 -1.50 4.52
CA VAL A 56 -9.76 -2.43 5.30
C VAL A 56 -9.39 -2.40 6.76
N THR A 57 -10.40 -2.64 7.60
CA THR A 57 -10.23 -2.69 9.07
C THR A 57 -9.73 -4.04 9.56
N SER A 58 -9.95 -5.12 8.80
CA SER A 58 -9.42 -6.45 9.07
C SER A 58 -9.27 -7.26 7.79
N PHE A 59 -8.32 -8.20 7.78
CA PHE A 59 -8.28 -9.28 6.80
C PHE A 59 -9.01 -10.48 7.39
N ASN A 60 -10.12 -10.87 6.76
CA ASN A 60 -10.82 -12.10 7.11
C ASN A 60 -10.24 -13.23 6.24
N TYR A 61 -9.69 -14.25 6.88
CA TYR A 61 -9.13 -15.45 6.25
C TYR A 61 -10.05 -16.64 6.51
#